data_AF-A0A0S9M424-F1
#
_entry.id   AF-A0A0S9M424-F1
#
_cell.length_a   1.000
_cell.length_b   1.000
_cell.length_c   1.000
_cell.angle_alpha   90.00
_cell.angle_beta   90.00
_cell.angle_gamma   90.00
#
_symmetry.space_group_name_H-M   'P 1'
#
loop_
_entity.id
_entity.type
_entity.pdbx_description
1 polymer ?
#
loop_
_entity_poly.entity_id
_entity_poly.type
_entity_poly.pdbx_seq_one_letter_code
_entity_poly.pdbx_strand_id
1 'polypeptide(L)' 'MEAVNALPADARDRLYAACAQAVTEAGPAREALFLARLALLLMEQVGDEARCQEALAEALHALPLPSLSSHANGD' A
#
# COMPACT_ATOMS: atom_id res chain seq x y z
N MET A 1 -15.04 -7.40 -24.86
CA MET A 1 -14.89 -7.55 -23.40
C MET A 1 -13.47 -7.15 -23.07
N GLU A 2 -13.35 -6.12 -22.24
CA GLU A 2 -12.19 -5.25 -22.04
C GLU A 2 -10.89 -6.02 -21.72
N ALA A 3 -9.82 -5.69 -22.44
CA ALA A 3 -8.48 -6.11 -22.06
C ALA A 3 -8.16 -5.40 -20.74
N VAL A 4 -8.35 -6.12 -19.63
CA VAL A 4 -7.81 -5.70 -18.33
C VAL A 4 -6.36 -5.28 -18.55
N ASN A 5 -6.07 -4.03 -18.20
CA ASN A 5 -4.79 -3.36 -18.31
C ASN A 5 -3.74 -4.04 -17.40
N ALA A 6 -3.42 -5.29 -17.70
CA ALA A 6 -2.51 -6.11 -16.93
C ALA A 6 -1.10 -5.70 -17.32
N LEU A 7 -0.48 -4.88 -16.47
CA LEU A 7 0.93 -4.56 -16.57
C LEU A 7 1.73 -5.86 -16.77
N PRO A 8 2.59 -5.97 -17.80
CA PRO A 8 3.36 -7.19 -18.03
C PRO A 8 4.14 -7.55 -16.76
N ALA A 9 4.23 -8.86 -16.45
CA ALA A 9 4.77 -9.33 -15.17
C ALA A 9 6.15 -8.73 -14.86
N ASP A 10 7.01 -8.62 -15.87
CA ASP A 10 8.34 -7.99 -15.80
C ASP A 10 8.28 -6.47 -15.49
N ALA A 11 7.34 -5.72 -16.07
CA ALA A 11 7.17 -4.31 -15.73
C ALA A 11 6.66 -4.13 -14.30
N ARG A 12 5.78 -5.01 -13.84
CA ARG A 12 5.26 -5.02 -12.47
C ARG A 12 6.35 -5.33 -11.45
N ASP A 13 7.19 -6.34 -11.74
CA ASP A 13 8.35 -6.67 -10.92
C ASP A 13 9.31 -5.48 -10.78
N ARG A 14 9.67 -4.83 -11.91
CA ARG A 14 10.49 -3.62 -11.89
C ARG A 14 9.89 -2.48 -11.06
N LEU A 15 8.57 -2.26 -11.15
CA LEU A 15 7.89 -1.25 -10.33
C LEU A 15 7.91 -1.60 -8.84
N TYR A 16 7.73 -2.87 -8.48
CA TYR A 16 7.83 -3.31 -7.09
C TYR A 16 9.24 -3.12 -6.54
N ALA A 17 10.26 -3.48 -7.31
CA ALA A 17 11.66 -3.23 -6.95
C ALA A 17 11.95 -1.73 -6.78
N ALA A 18 11.48 -0.90 -7.72
CA ALA A 18 11.65 0.55 -7.64
C ALA A 18 10.93 1.16 -6.42
N CYS A 19 9.73 0.68 -6.11
CA CYS A 19 8.97 1.14 -4.94
C CYS A 19 9.70 0.79 -3.64
N ALA A 20 10.20 -0.44 -3.50
CA ALA A 20 10.96 -0.87 -2.33
C ALA A 20 12.26 -0.07 -2.16
N GLN A 21 12.96 0.24 -3.25
CA GLN A 21 14.14 1.11 -3.21
C GLN A 21 13.78 2.53 -2.78
N ALA A 22 12.70 3.10 -3.30
CA ALA A 22 12.26 4.46 -2.94
C ALA A 22 11.85 4.55 -1.45
N VAL A 23 11.19 3.54 -0.91
CA VAL A 23 10.88 3.43 0.53
C VAL A 23 12.17 3.40 1.36
N THR A 24 13.13 2.57 0.94
CA THR A 24 14.44 2.46 1.61
C THR A 24 15.20 3.79 1.59
N GLU A 25 15.16 4.50 0.46
CA GLU A 25 15.80 5.82 0.29
C GLU A 25 15.13 6.92 1.13
N ALA A 26 13.80 6.88 1.24
CA ALA A 26 13.07 7.79 2.12
C ALA A 26 13.52 7.61 3.59
N GLY A 27 13.77 6.36 3.99
CA GLY A 27 14.22 5.99 5.32
C GLY A 27 13.09 6.01 6.36
N PRO A 28 13.31 5.40 7.54
CA PRO A 28 12.24 5.08 8.49
C PRO A 28 11.53 6.32 9.06
N ALA A 29 12.22 7.46 9.15
CA ALA A 29 11.63 8.71 9.64
C ALA A 29 10.64 9.35 8.64
N ARG A 30 10.75 9.04 7.35
CA ARG A 30 9.96 9.66 6.27
C ARG A 30 9.14 8.66 5.47
N GLU A 31 9.28 7.37 5.74
CA GLU A 31 8.57 6.29 5.07
C GLU A 31 7.06 6.54 5.04
N ALA A 32 6.44 6.84 6.18
CA ALA A 32 5.00 7.11 6.25
C ALA A 32 4.59 8.32 5.39
N LEU A 33 5.38 9.39 5.37
CA LEU A 33 5.13 10.57 4.55
C LEU A 33 5.29 10.27 3.06
N PHE A 34 6.32 9.49 2.70
CA PHE A 34 6.55 9.04 1.32
C PHE A 34 5.39 8.18 0.83
N LEU A 35 4.97 7.18 1.61
CA LEU A 35 3.86 6.29 1.27
C LEU A 35 2.54 7.05 1.14
N ALA A 36 2.25 7.97 2.08
CA ALA A 36 1.07 8.83 1.99
C ALA A 36 1.07 9.68 0.71
N ARG A 37 2.21 10.30 0.37
CA ARG A 37 2.35 11.09 -0.86
C ARG A 37 2.21 10.23 -2.12
N LEU A 38 2.81 9.04 -2.14
CA LEU A 38 2.71 8.11 -3.26
C LEU A 38 1.24 7.68 -3.47
N ALA A 39 0.53 7.34 -2.40
CA ALA A 39 -0.88 6.97 -2.45
C ALA A 39 -1.76 8.10 -3.00
N LEU A 40 -1.55 9.35 -2.53
CA LEU A 40 -2.29 10.53 -3.02
C LEU A 40 -2.10 10.73 -4.54
N LEU A 41 -0.85 10.66 -5.02
CA LEU A 41 -0.56 10.80 -6.45
C LEU A 41 -1.20 9.68 -7.28
N LEU A 42 -1.22 8.45 -6.78
CA LEU A 42 -1.88 7.34 -7.46
C LEU A 42 -3.41 7.49 -7.48
N MET A 43 -4.02 7.99 -6.41
CA MET A 43 -5.46 8.26 -6.37
C MET A 43 -5.85 9.36 -7.37
N GLU A 44 -5.05 10.41 -7.53
CA GLU A 44 -5.25 11.41 -8.59
C GLU A 44 -5.21 10.78 -9.99
N GLN A 45 -4.28 9.84 -10.22
CA GLN A 45 -4.17 9.13 -11.50
C GLN A 45 -5.33 8.17 -11.76
N VAL A 46 -5.92 7.57 -10.70
CA VAL A 46 -7.10 6.69 -10.80
C VAL A 46 -8.36 7.51 -11.12
N GLY A 47 -8.53 8.67 -10.48
CA GLY A 47 -9.63 9.61 -10.75
C GLY A 47 -11.03 9.09 -10.42
N ASP A 48 -11.15 7.96 -9.72
CA ASP A 48 -12.41 7.29 -9.38
C ASP A 48 -12.53 7.10 -7.87
N GLU A 49 -13.49 7.79 -7.26
CA GLU A 49 -13.66 7.80 -5.80
C GLU A 49 -14.03 6.42 -5.25
N ALA A 50 -14.96 5.71 -5.90
CA ALA A 50 -15.44 4.42 -5.44
C ALA A 50 -14.30 3.39 -5.42
N ARG A 51 -13.51 3.33 -6.51
CA ARG A 51 -12.33 2.45 -6.58
C ARG A 51 -11.27 2.82 -5.56
N CYS A 52 -11.06 4.11 -5.28
CA CYS A 52 -10.14 4.55 -4.23
C CYS A 52 -10.63 4.10 -2.84
N GLN A 53 -11.93 4.22 -2.55
CA GLN A 53 -12.51 3.78 -1.29
C GLN A 53 -12.42 2.26 -1.11
N GLU A 54 -12.69 1.48 -2.16
CA GLU A 54 -12.55 0.02 -2.15
C GLU A 54 -11.09 -0.38 -1.86
N ALA A 55 -10.12 0.24 -2.54
CA ALA A 55 -8.71 -0.02 -2.32
C ALA A 55 -8.25 0.33 -0.88
N LEU A 56 -8.78 1.42 -0.30
CA LEU A 56 -8.51 1.78 1.09
C LEU A 56 -9.07 0.73 2.06
N ALA A 57 -10.30 0.28 1.84
CA ALA A 57 -10.94 -0.72 2.68
C ALA A 57 -10.19 -2.07 2.62
N GLU A 58 -9.79 -2.51 1.44
CA GLU A 58 -8.98 -3.71 1.23
C GLU A 58 -7.62 -3.60 1.95
N ALA A 59 -6.93 -2.46 1.79
CA ALA A 59 -5.64 -2.23 2.45
C ALA A 59 -5.76 -2.25 3.98
N LEU A 60 -6.83 -1.66 4.54
CA LEU A 60 -7.11 -1.70 5.97
C LEU A 60 -7.47 -3.11 6.46
N HIS A 61 -8.19 -3.89 5.65
CA HIS A 61 -8.58 -5.26 5.99
C HIS A 61 -7.37 -6.21 6.02
N ALA A 62 -6.42 -6.02 5.11
CA ALA A 62 -5.21 -6.83 5.01
C ALA A 62 -4.18 -6.53 6.11
N LEU A 63 -4.34 -5.44 6.88
CA LEU A 63 -3.49 -5.17 8.03
C LEU A 63 -3.85 -6.16 9.16
N PRO A 64 -2.90 -7.01 9.61
CA PRO A 64 -3.17 -7.86 10.75
C PRO A 64 -3.48 -6.97 11.96
N LEU A 65 -4.68 -7.10 12.51
CA LEU A 65 -5.01 -6.54 13.81
C LEU A 65 -3.94 -7.00 14.81
N PRO A 66 -3.37 -6.11 15.65
CA PRO A 66 -2.53 -6.56 16.74
C PRO A 66 -3.35 -7.55 17.56
N SER A 67 -2.95 -8.82 17.54
CA SER A 67 -3.53 -9.82 18.43
C SER A 67 -3.17 -9.39 19.85
N LEU A 68 -4.13 -8.77 20.54
CA LEU A 68 -4.06 -8.51 21.99
C LEU A 68 -4.11 -9.87 22.69
N SER A 69 -2.98 -10.55 22.72
CA SER A 69 -2.79 -11.81 23.45
C SER A 69 -1.39 -11.84 24.05
N SER A 70 -1.02 -10.78 24.78
CA SER A 70 -0.09 -10.89 25.91
C SER A 70 -0.88 -10.60 27.17
N HIS A 71 -1.47 -11.68 27.66
CA HIS A 71 -2.17 -11.86 28.92
C HIS A 71 -1.42 -11.17 30.07
N ALA A 72 -2.00 -10.09 30.61
CA ALA A 72 -1.66 -9.59 31.93
C ALA A 72 -2.18 -10.59 32.98
N ASN A 73 -1.37 -11.59 33.35
CA ASN A 73 -1.38 -12.12 34.71
C ASN A 73 -0.21 -11.41 35.42
N GLY A 74 -0.34 -10.74 36.56
CA GLY A 74 -1.36 -10.94 37.58
C GLY A 74 -1.08 -12.20 38.39
N ASP A 75 0.11 -12.31 38.98
CA ASP A 75 0.34 -12.80 40.35
C ASP A 75 1.64 -12.20 40.89
#